data_AF-A0AAW4PAF2-F1
#
_entry.id   AF-A0AAW4PAF2-F1
#
_cell.length_a   1.000
_cell.length_b   1.000
_cell.length_c   1.000
_cell.angle_alpha   90.00
_cell.angle_beta   90.00
_cell.angle_gamma   90.00
#
_symmetry.space_group_name_H-M   'P 1'
#
loop_
_entity.id
_entity.type
_entity.pdbx_description
1 polymer ?
#
loop_
_entity_poly.entity_id
_entity_poly.type
_entity_poly.pdbx_seq_one_letter_code
_entity_poly.pdbx_strand_id
1 'polypeptide(L)'
;MTTEPSFSIPAHPKRRYPYDEGVEYEGGTEFELVPGEERATPELAATVRGLLADGPYRYGDFHDLPMPLWLVRDEETADVFRVAVRDGTVRLHVLPTTEPDGLRRFYDRLRAADADCQWTVERRVDAT
;
A
#
# COMPACT_ATOMS: atom_id res chain seq x y z
N MET A 1 8.66 13.63 -20.00
CA MET A 1 8.14 14.18 -18.73
C MET A 1 7.30 13.09 -18.12
N THR A 2 7.80 12.42 -17.08
CA THR A 2 7.01 11.47 -16.31
C THR A 2 6.14 12.31 -15.38
N THR A 3 4.85 12.37 -15.63
CA THR A 3 3.88 13.04 -14.75
C THR A 3 3.98 12.40 -13.38
N GLU A 4 4.04 13.20 -12.30
CA GLU A 4 3.98 12.64 -10.95
C GLU A 4 2.68 11.83 -10.80
N PRO A 5 2.76 10.60 -10.25
CA PRO A 5 1.59 9.77 -10.07
C PRO A 5 0.60 10.43 -9.09
N SER A 6 -0.68 10.43 -9.46
CA SER A 6 -1.73 10.98 -8.60
C SER A 6 -2.20 9.94 -7.58
N PHE A 7 -2.12 10.30 -6.30
CA PHE A 7 -2.72 9.56 -5.18
C PHE A 7 -4.14 10.04 -4.84
N SER A 8 -4.86 10.62 -5.82
CA SER A 8 -6.27 10.97 -5.63
C SER A 8 -7.11 9.72 -5.34
N ILE A 9 -7.83 9.76 -4.21
CA ILE A 9 -8.71 8.69 -3.71
C ILE A 9 -10.16 9.03 -4.11
N PRO A 10 -10.69 8.48 -5.21
CA PRO A 10 -12.07 8.75 -5.63
C PRO A 10 -13.11 8.07 -4.74
N ALA A 11 -12.73 6.99 -4.05
CA ALA A 11 -13.61 6.24 -3.16
C ALA A 11 -12.82 5.65 -1.98
N HIS A 12 -13.30 5.90 -0.76
CA HIS A 12 -12.85 5.18 0.43
C HIS A 12 -13.75 3.98 0.67
N PRO A 13 -13.20 2.84 1.14
CA PRO A 13 -14.01 1.68 1.47
C PRO A 13 -14.95 1.98 2.63
N LYS A 14 -16.11 1.32 2.65
CA LYS A 14 -17.03 1.34 3.80
C LYS A 14 -16.75 0.14 4.68
N ARG A 15 -16.56 0.38 5.99
CA ARG A 15 -16.36 -0.67 6.98
C ARG A 15 -17.69 -1.32 7.34
N ARG A 16 -17.80 -2.64 7.20
CA ARG A 16 -18.95 -3.44 7.63
C ARG A 16 -18.56 -4.38 8.76
N TYR A 17 -19.51 -4.68 9.63
CA TYR A 17 -19.37 -5.59 10.77
C TYR A 17 -20.43 -6.70 10.64
N PRO A 18 -20.24 -7.67 9.72
CA PRO A 18 -21.07 -8.87 9.71
C PRO A 18 -20.96 -9.62 11.05
N TYR A 19 -22.08 -10.20 11.49
CA TYR A 19 -22.21 -10.80 12.83
C TYR A 19 -21.26 -11.99 13.09
N ASP A 20 -20.79 -12.69 12.05
CA ASP A 20 -19.99 -13.93 12.18
C ASP A 20 -18.62 -13.90 11.45
N GLU A 21 -18.32 -12.87 10.63
CA GLU A 21 -17.14 -12.88 9.74
C GLU A 21 -16.12 -11.76 10.02
N GLY A 22 -16.30 -11.03 11.13
CA GLY A 22 -15.39 -9.97 11.54
C GLY A 22 -15.61 -8.67 10.78
N VAL A 23 -14.52 -8.00 10.39
CA VAL A 23 -14.59 -6.67 9.76
C VAL A 23 -14.33 -6.80 8.27
N GLU A 24 -15.29 -6.35 7.48
CA GLU A 24 -15.18 -6.28 6.03
C GLU A 24 -15.02 -4.84 5.55
N TYR A 25 -14.39 -4.69 4.38
CA TYR A 25 -14.25 -3.43 3.67
C TYR A 25 -14.84 -3.62 2.29
N GLU A 26 -15.88 -2.86 1.97
CA GLU A 26 -16.58 -2.93 0.69
C GLU A 26 -16.21 -1.73 -0.19
N GLY A 27 -15.88 -2.02 -1.45
CA GLY A 27 -15.37 -1.06 -2.42
C GLY A 27 -14.04 -0.44 -2.02
N GLY A 28 -13.65 0.63 -2.69
CA GLY A 28 -12.52 1.46 -2.30
C GLY A 28 -11.52 1.69 -3.43
N THR A 29 -10.38 2.27 -3.06
CA THR A 29 -9.28 2.57 -3.98
C THR A 29 -8.07 1.73 -3.60
N GLU A 30 -7.41 1.15 -4.60
CA GLU A 30 -6.13 0.48 -4.48
C GLU A 30 -5.13 1.17 -5.41
N PHE A 31 -3.89 1.32 -4.95
CA PHE A 31 -2.77 1.76 -5.79
C PHE A 31 -1.77 0.62 -5.94
N GLU A 32 -1.50 0.21 -7.17
CA GLU A 32 -0.45 -0.76 -7.48
C GLU A 32 0.83 0.00 -7.87
N LEU A 33 1.91 -0.26 -7.13
CA LEU A 33 3.25 0.26 -7.41
C LEU A 33 3.99 -0.85 -8.17
N VAL A 34 4.21 -0.61 -9.45
CA VAL A 34 4.75 -1.57 -10.40
C VAL A 34 6.23 -1.22 -10.67
N PRO A 35 7.18 -2.11 -10.32
CA PRO A 35 8.58 -1.91 -10.67
C PRO A 35 8.77 -2.02 -12.19
N GLY A 36 9.73 -1.28 -12.73
CA GLY A 36 10.04 -1.26 -14.17
C GLY A 36 10.73 -2.53 -14.66
N GLU A 37 11.25 -3.32 -13.74
CA GLU A 37 11.82 -4.66 -13.98
C GLU A 37 11.01 -5.69 -13.18
N GLU A 38 10.96 -6.93 -13.68
CA GLU A 38 10.29 -8.01 -12.97
C GLU A 38 11.02 -8.31 -11.65
N ARG A 39 10.27 -8.29 -10.54
CA ARG A 39 10.80 -8.52 -9.20
C ARG A 39 10.08 -9.68 -8.54
N ALA A 40 10.83 -10.53 -7.85
CA ALA A 40 10.23 -11.62 -7.10
C ALA A 40 9.50 -11.07 -5.86
N THR A 41 8.34 -11.64 -5.54
CA THR A 41 7.56 -11.29 -4.32
C THR A 41 8.41 -11.25 -3.05
N PRO A 42 9.32 -12.21 -2.77
CA PRO A 42 10.15 -12.16 -1.56
C PRO A 42 11.13 -10.99 -1.52
N GLU A 43 11.66 -10.57 -2.67
CA GLU A 43 12.58 -9.43 -2.78
C GLU A 43 11.85 -8.13 -2.49
N LEU A 44 10.70 -7.93 -3.13
CA LEU A 44 9.82 -6.77 -2.87
C LEU A 44 9.35 -6.73 -1.41
N ALA A 45 9.01 -7.88 -0.85
CA ALA A 45 8.61 -7.98 0.55
C ALA A 45 9.74 -7.59 1.50
N ALA A 46 10.98 -7.95 1.18
CA ALA A 46 12.15 -7.55 1.95
C ALA A 46 12.38 -6.02 1.86
N THR A 47 12.27 -5.43 0.66
CA THR A 47 12.35 -3.97 0.48
C THR A 47 11.28 -3.23 1.27
N VAL A 48 10.01 -3.67 1.18
CA VAL A 48 8.91 -3.07 1.94
C VAL A 48 9.14 -3.22 3.44
N ARG A 49 9.53 -4.40 3.92
CA ARG A 49 9.81 -4.61 5.35
C ARG A 49 10.96 -3.73 5.84
N GLY A 50 12.04 -3.56 5.05
CA GLY A 50 13.13 -2.65 5.38
C GLY A 50 12.65 -1.20 5.49
N LEU A 51 11.89 -0.73 4.50
CA LEU A 51 11.28 0.59 4.51
C LEU A 51 10.40 0.83 5.75
N LEU A 52 9.59 -0.16 6.12
CA LEU A 52 8.73 -0.07 7.30
C LEU A 52 9.52 -0.05 8.61
N ALA A 53 10.64 -0.78 8.67
CA ALA A 53 11.51 -0.83 9.85
C ALA A 53 12.35 0.45 10.03
N ASP A 54 12.82 1.05 8.93
CA ASP A 54 13.70 2.23 8.96
C ASP A 54 12.92 3.56 8.93
N GLY A 55 11.71 3.54 8.38
CA GLY A 55 10.85 4.71 8.23
C GLY A 55 10.06 5.06 9.50
N PRO A 56 9.35 6.20 9.50
CA PRO A 56 8.51 6.63 10.62
C PRO A 56 7.16 5.89 10.61
N TYR A 57 7.22 4.56 10.61
CA TYR A 57 6.06 3.70 10.50
C TYR A 57 5.87 2.86 11.75
N ARG A 58 4.62 2.77 12.19
CA ARG A 58 4.17 1.70 13.06
C ARG A 58 3.42 0.70 12.22
N TYR A 59 3.84 -0.56 12.23
CA TYR A 59 3.23 -1.59 11.39
C TYR A 59 3.00 -2.90 12.14
N GLY A 60 1.95 -3.60 11.73
CA GLY A 60 1.64 -4.97 12.15
C GLY A 60 1.59 -5.89 10.94
N ASP A 61 2.14 -7.09 11.08
CA ASP A 61 2.16 -8.14 10.06
C ASP A 61 0.96 -9.07 10.25
N PHE A 62 0.39 -9.57 9.15
CA PHE A 62 -0.64 -10.59 9.17
C PHE A 62 -0.01 -11.95 8.85
N HIS A 63 -0.07 -12.87 9.81
CA HIS A 63 0.42 -14.24 9.64
C HIS A 63 -0.60 -15.11 8.89
N ASP A 64 -0.11 -16.21 8.33
CA ASP A 64 -0.91 -17.25 7.66
C ASP A 64 -1.72 -16.78 6.44
N LEU A 65 -1.28 -15.70 5.79
CA LEU A 65 -1.82 -15.25 4.51
C LEU A 65 -0.98 -15.79 3.34
N PRO A 66 -1.61 -15.98 2.15
CA PRO A 66 -0.90 -16.43 0.95
C PRO A 66 0.06 -15.38 0.37
N MET A 67 0.11 -14.18 0.96
CA MET A 67 0.95 -13.07 0.55
C MET A 67 1.37 -12.23 1.76
N PRO A 68 2.55 -11.57 1.72
CA PRO A 68 2.93 -10.58 2.72
C PRO A 68 1.93 -9.42 2.75
N LEU A 69 1.45 -9.08 3.94
CA LEU A 69 0.50 -8.01 4.16
C LEU A 69 0.79 -7.32 5.50
N TRP A 70 0.87 -5.99 5.47
CA TRP A 70 1.06 -5.17 6.66
C TRP A 70 -0.06 -4.15 6.81
N LEU A 71 -0.52 -3.95 8.05
CA LEU A 71 -1.25 -2.74 8.43
C LEU A 71 -0.22 -1.68 8.82
N VAL A 72 -0.23 -0.55 8.14
CA VAL A 72 0.78 0.50 8.29
C VAL A 72 0.10 1.77 8.79
N ARG A 73 0.71 2.39 9.79
CA ARG A 73 0.43 3.76 10.21
C ARG A 73 1.67 4.61 9.98
N ASP A 74 1.56 5.62 9.12
CA ASP A 74 2.57 6.67 8.99
C ASP A 74 2.47 7.58 10.21
N GLU A 75 3.52 7.69 11.00
CA GLU A 75 3.51 8.49 12.23
C GLU A 75 3.63 9.99 11.96
N GLU A 76 4.08 10.40 10.78
CA GLU A 76 4.22 11.80 10.41
C GLU A 76 2.90 12.39 9.87
N THR A 77 2.11 11.61 9.13
CA THR A 77 0.81 12.05 8.61
C THR A 77 -0.38 11.54 9.41
N ALA A 78 -0.15 10.57 10.32
CA ALA A 78 -1.16 9.81 11.04
C ALA A 78 -2.07 8.93 10.14
N ASP A 79 -1.76 8.82 8.85
CA ASP A 79 -2.51 7.99 7.91
C ASP A 79 -2.34 6.50 8.19
N VAL A 80 -3.41 5.74 7.98
CA VAL A 80 -3.42 4.29 8.12
C VAL A 80 -3.85 3.67 6.81
N PHE A 81 -3.10 2.71 6.29
CA PHE A 81 -3.40 1.96 5.07
C PHE A 81 -2.85 0.54 5.16
N ARG A 82 -3.16 -0.34 4.20
CA ARG A 82 -2.49 -1.64 4.11
C ARG A 82 -1.52 -1.68 2.97
N VAL A 83 -0.43 -2.41 3.17
CA VAL A 83 0.59 -2.68 2.15
C VAL A 83 0.62 -4.18 1.91
N ALA A 84 0.30 -4.61 0.70
CA ALA A 84 0.43 -6.01 0.28
C ALA A 84 1.56 -6.14 -0.75
N VAL A 85 2.18 -7.31 -0.84
CA VAL A 85 3.11 -7.62 -1.92
C VAL A 85 2.66 -8.90 -2.61
N ARG A 86 2.34 -8.80 -3.89
CA ARG A 86 1.81 -9.93 -4.67
C ARG A 86 2.06 -9.70 -6.16
N ASP A 87 2.28 -10.79 -6.90
CA ASP A 87 2.39 -10.79 -8.36
C ASP A 87 3.42 -9.76 -8.87
N GLY A 88 4.55 -9.63 -8.16
CA GLY A 88 5.62 -8.67 -8.51
C GLY A 88 5.27 -7.19 -8.30
N THR A 89 4.23 -6.90 -7.52
CA THR A 89 3.77 -5.52 -7.24
C THR A 89 3.67 -5.25 -5.75
N VAL A 90 3.83 -3.99 -5.36
CA VAL A 90 3.45 -3.50 -4.03
C VAL A 90 2.08 -2.84 -4.16
N ARG A 91 1.11 -3.22 -3.32
CA ARG A 91 -0.25 -2.68 -3.37
C ARG A 91 -0.56 -1.90 -2.11
N LEU A 92 -1.04 -0.67 -2.28
CA LEU A 92 -1.51 0.19 -1.21
C LEU A 92 -3.03 0.18 -1.20
N HIS A 93 -3.62 -0.47 -0.19
CA HIS A 93 -5.07 -0.48 -0.02
C HIS A 93 -5.49 0.69 0.87
N VAL A 94 -6.36 1.55 0.32
CA VAL A 94 -7.01 2.62 1.06
C VAL A 94 -7.93 2.01 2.12
N LEU A 95 -7.90 2.59 3.31
CA LEU A 95 -8.81 2.38 4.42
C LEU A 95 -9.71 3.63 4.59
N PRO A 96 -10.77 3.57 5.43
CA PRO A 96 -11.77 4.63 5.51
C PRO A 96 -11.21 6.03 5.83
N THR A 97 -10.06 6.10 6.49
CA THR A 97 -9.43 7.36 6.90
C THR A 97 -8.04 7.56 6.28
N THR A 98 -7.69 6.81 5.24
CA THR A 98 -6.41 7.01 4.54
C THR A 98 -6.48 8.27 3.70
N GLU A 99 -5.61 9.24 3.94
CA GLU A 99 -5.45 10.39 3.05
C GLU A 99 -4.32 10.18 2.02
N PRO A 100 -4.31 10.93 0.91
CA PRO A 100 -3.28 10.82 -0.13
C PRO A 100 -1.85 11.04 0.34
N ASP A 101 -1.64 11.81 1.41
CA ASP A 101 -0.32 12.23 1.87
C ASP A 101 0.51 11.06 2.38
N GLY A 102 -0.06 10.16 3.19
CA GLY A 102 0.61 8.95 3.65
C GLY A 102 1.00 8.01 2.51
N LEU A 103 0.12 7.85 1.51
CA LEU A 103 0.38 7.00 0.34
C LEU A 103 1.51 7.55 -0.53
N ARG A 104 1.48 8.86 -0.78
CA ARG A 104 2.52 9.56 -1.54
C ARG A 104 3.87 9.48 -0.85
N ARG A 105 3.93 9.74 0.47
CA ARG A 105 5.19 9.61 1.23
C ARG A 105 5.72 8.19 1.22
N PHE A 106 4.85 7.18 1.32
CA PHE A 106 5.27 5.79 1.18
C PHE A 106 5.90 5.52 -0.18
N TYR A 107 5.27 5.97 -1.27
CA TYR A 107 5.83 5.84 -2.62
C TYR A 107 7.17 6.56 -2.77
N ASP A 108 7.28 7.79 -2.26
CA ASP A 108 8.52 8.57 -2.34
C ASP A 108 9.67 7.87 -1.62
N ARG A 109 9.41 7.28 -0.44
CA ARG A 109 10.42 6.53 0.32
C ARG A 109 10.76 5.18 -0.34
N LEU A 110 9.79 4.49 -0.93
CA LEU A 110 10.03 3.28 -1.72
C LEU A 110 10.96 3.57 -2.90
N ARG A 111 10.68 4.64 -3.64
CA ARG A 111 11.51 5.08 -4.76
C ARG A 111 12.91 5.51 -4.30
N ALA A 112 13.03 6.14 -3.14
CA ALA A 112 14.33 6.50 -2.58
C ALA A 112 15.14 5.28 -2.13
N ALA A 113 14.49 4.26 -1.57
CA ALA A 113 15.13 3.02 -1.12
C ALA A 113 15.57 2.13 -2.29
N ASP A 114 14.88 2.19 -3.43
CA ASP A 114 15.20 1.44 -4.66
C ASP A 114 15.42 2.42 -5.83
N ALA A 115 16.43 3.29 -5.68
CA ALA A 115 16.69 4.43 -6.56
C ALA A 115 17.03 4.04 -8.02
N ASP A 116 17.57 2.84 -8.23
CA ASP A 116 17.90 2.32 -9.56
C ASP A 116 16.66 1.74 -10.27
N CYS A 117 15.58 1.45 -9.52
CA CYS A 117 14.34 0.93 -10.07
C CYS A 117 13.39 2.08 -10.44
N GLN A 118 12.86 2.03 -11.66
CA GLN A 118 11.74 2.89 -12.05
C GLN A 118 10.44 2.32 -11.51
N TRP A 119 9.54 3.18 -11.03
CA TRP A 119 8.25 2.76 -10.48
C TRP A 119 7.10 3.47 -11.18
N THR A 120 6.10 2.70 -11.60
CA THR A 120 4.82 3.20 -12.12
C THR A 120 3.75 3.01 -11.06
N VAL A 121 2.76 3.90 -11.03
CA VAL A 121 1.59 3.78 -10.14
C VAL A 121 0.35 3.59 -10.99
N GLU A 122 -0.35 2.49 -10.77
CA GLU A 122 -1.67 2.25 -11.31
C GLU A 122 -2.72 2.41 -10.21
N ARG A 123 -3.88 3.01 -10.54
CA ARG A 123 -4.99 3.16 -9.60
C ARG A 123 -6.14 2.26 -10.02
N ARG A 124 -6.61 1.43 -9.10
CA ARG A 124 -7.84 0.64 -9.24
C ARG A 124 -8.90 1.16 -8.29
N VAL A 125 -10.14 1.15 -8.78
CA VAL A 125 -11.31 1.59 -8.01
C VAL A 125 -12.33 0.47 -8.10
N ASP A 126 -12.62 -0.15 -6.97
CA ASP A 126 -13.69 -1.13 -6.88
C ASP A 126 -15.00 -0.39 -6.61
N ALA A 127 -15.93 -0.51 -7.56
CA ALA A 127 -17.28 -0.01 -7.41
C ALA A 127 -18.04 -0.85 -6.38
N THR A 128 -18.78 -0.16 -5.50
CA THR A 128 -19.73 -0.76 -4.55
C THR A 128 -20.85 -1.48 -5.27
#